data_AF-A0A7W3VQY4-F1
#
_entry.id   AF-A0A7W3VQY4-F1
#
_cell.length_a   1.000
_cell.length_b   1.000
_cell.length_c   1.000
_cell.angle_alpha   90.00
_cell.angle_beta   90.00
_cell.angle_gamma   90.00
#
_symmetry.space_group_name_H-M   'P 1'
#
loop_
_entity.id
_entity.type
_entity.pdbx_description
1 polymer ?
#
loop_
_entity_poly.entity_id
_entity_poly.type
_entity_poly.pdbx_seq_one_letter_code
_entity_poly.pdbx_strand_id
1 'polypeptide(L)'
;MDSETILKTLHDRLQVQRYANNTIKSYCGYAQIFLEYMNKYRTLNEIPIAEIEGFINEKVFQDNISASYQRSLVGAIKKIYELVNNQSIEL
;
A
#
# COMPACT_ATOMS: atom_id res chain seq x y z
N MET A 1 -13.27 4.75 -2.30
CA MET A 1 -12.00 5.36 -1.83
C MET A 1 -11.49 6.34 -2.87
N ASP A 2 -10.98 7.51 -2.46
CA ASP A 2 -10.30 8.42 -3.39
C ASP A 2 -8.82 8.02 -3.54
N SER A 3 -8.60 6.99 -4.35
CA SER A 3 -7.27 6.40 -4.56
C SER A 3 -6.27 7.40 -5.16
N GLU A 4 -6.73 8.33 -6.00
CA GLU A 4 -5.87 9.35 -6.60
C GLU A 4 -5.31 10.31 -5.53
N THR A 5 -6.18 10.81 -4.65
CA THR A 5 -5.75 11.66 -3.53
C THR A 5 -4.82 10.92 -2.57
N ILE A 6 -5.07 9.63 -2.29
CA ILE A 6 -4.20 8.81 -1.44
C ILE A 6 -2.81 8.65 -2.08
N LEU A 7 -2.75 8.30 -3.36
CA LEU A 7 -1.48 8.12 -4.08
C LEU A 7 -0.68 9.42 -4.17
N LYS A 8 -1.34 10.54 -4.45
CA LYS A 8 -0.71 11.86 -4.46
C LYS A 8 -0.13 12.21 -3.09
N THR A 9 -0.91 11.99 -2.02
CA THR A 9 -0.45 12.24 -0.65
C THR A 9 0.75 11.38 -0.28
N LEU A 10 0.73 10.09 -0.64
CA LEU A 10 1.85 9.17 -0.42
C LEU A 10 3.10 9.65 -1.17
N HIS A 11 2.97 9.97 -2.45
CA HIS A 11 4.06 10.48 -3.29
C HIS A 11 4.72 11.70 -2.65
N ASP A 12 3.92 12.71 -2.32
CA ASP A 12 4.42 13.99 -1.81
C ASP A 12 5.11 13.82 -0.45
N ARG A 13 4.57 12.96 0.43
CA ARG A 13 5.19 12.69 1.74
C ARG A 13 6.49 11.89 1.62
N LEU A 14 6.56 10.91 0.73
CA LEU A 14 7.82 10.20 0.45
C LEU A 14 8.88 11.13 -0.14
N GLN A 15 8.46 12.07 -1.00
CA GLN A 15 9.35 13.10 -1.55
C GLN A 15 9.89 14.03 -0.45
N VAL A 16 9.05 14.49 0.47
CA VAL A 16 9.47 15.28 1.65
C VAL A 16 10.47 14.52 2.52
N GLN A 17 10.27 13.21 2.68
CA GLN A 17 11.20 12.32 3.40
C GLN A 17 12.45 11.95 2.59
N ARG A 18 12.65 12.55 1.41
CA ARG A 18 13.83 12.37 0.54
C ARG A 18 14.06 10.93 0.09
N TYR A 19 12.99 10.17 -0.12
CA TYR A 19 13.09 8.87 -0.78
C TYR A 19 13.59 9.05 -2.22
N ALA A 20 14.38 8.10 -2.72
CA ALA A 20 14.81 8.11 -4.11
C ALA A 20 13.61 7.99 -5.06
N ASN A 21 13.63 8.66 -6.21
CA ASN A 21 12.52 8.67 -7.17
C ASN A 21 12.08 7.26 -7.60
N ASN A 22 13.03 6.34 -7.79
CA ASN A 22 12.71 4.95 -8.11
C ASN A 22 11.98 4.24 -6.96
N THR A 23 12.33 4.55 -5.71
CA THR A 23 11.64 4.02 -4.54
C THR A 23 10.23 4.59 -4.44
N ILE A 24 10.05 5.90 -4.65
CA ILE A 24 8.73 6.53 -4.67
C ILE A 24 7.85 5.86 -5.74
N LYS A 25 8.37 5.71 -6.95
CA LYS A 25 7.66 5.05 -8.06
C LYS A 25 7.23 3.63 -7.69
N SER A 26 8.12 2.84 -7.10
CA SER A 26 7.79 1.48 -6.66
C SER A 26 6.71 1.49 -5.57
N TYR A 27 6.84 2.33 -4.54
CA TYR A 27 5.84 2.43 -3.47
C TYR A 27 4.46 2.84 -4.00
N CYS A 28 4.39 3.86 -4.87
CA CYS A 28 3.13 4.26 -5.50
C CYS A 28 2.54 3.15 -6.39
N GLY A 29 3.37 2.39 -7.11
CA GLY A 29 2.91 1.26 -7.91
C GLY A 29 2.29 0.15 -7.06
N TYR A 30 2.94 -0.25 -5.97
CA TYR A 30 2.39 -1.23 -5.03
C TYR A 30 1.12 -0.71 -4.34
N ALA A 31 1.13 0.57 -3.95
CA ALA A 31 -0.03 1.22 -3.35
C ALA A 31 -1.23 1.21 -4.30
N GLN A 32 -1.02 1.51 -5.58
CA GLN A 32 -2.08 1.51 -6.58
C GLN A 32 -2.75 0.13 -6.66
N ILE A 33 -1.97 -0.95 -6.78
CA ILE A 33 -2.50 -2.33 -6.85
C ILE A 33 -3.34 -2.66 -5.62
N PHE A 34 -2.86 -2.28 -4.43
CA PHE A 34 -3.59 -2.48 -3.18
C PHE A 34 -4.91 -1.69 -3.14
N LEU A 35 -4.89 -0.42 -3.53
CA LEU A 35 -6.07 0.46 -3.51
C LEU A 35 -7.12 0.02 -4.54
N GLU A 36 -6.69 -0.49 -5.70
CA GLU A 36 -7.58 -1.08 -6.71
C GLU A 36 -8.29 -2.32 -6.17
N TYR A 37 -7.56 -3.20 -5.48
CA TYR A 37 -8.14 -4.40 -4.85
C TYR A 37 -9.13 -4.04 -3.72
N MET A 38 -8.83 -2.98 -2.96
CA MET A 38 -9.64 -2.53 -1.82
C MET A 38 -10.71 -1.48 -2.20
N ASN A 39 -11.03 -1.33 -3.49
CA ASN A 39 -11.93 -0.29 -3.98
C ASN A 39 -13.36 -0.35 -3.39
N LYS A 40 -13.77 -1.52 -2.87
CA LYS A 40 -15.06 -1.75 -2.21
C LYS A 40 -15.20 -0.98 -0.89
N TYR A 41 -14.10 -0.58 -0.27
CA TYR A 41 -14.09 0.22 0.96
C TYR A 41 -14.11 1.72 0.63
N ARG A 42 -14.79 2.53 1.44
CA ARG A 42 -14.86 3.98 1.23
C ARG A 42 -13.57 4.64 1.71
N THR A 43 -13.01 4.17 2.82
CA THR A 43 -11.78 4.72 3.42
C THR A 43 -10.82 3.60 3.85
N LEU A 44 -9.55 3.95 4.09
CA LEU A 44 -8.53 3.01 4.59
C LEU A 44 -8.90 2.43 5.97
N ASN A 45 -9.54 3.23 6.84
CA ASN A 45 -9.95 2.82 8.19
C ASN A 45 -11.01 1.72 8.20
N GLU A 46 -11.75 1.56 7.11
CA GLU A 46 -12.80 0.55 7.00
C GLU A 46 -12.26 -0.82 6.60
N ILE A 47 -11.01 -0.91 6.14
CA ILE A 47 -10.40 -2.15 5.67
C ILE A 47 -9.97 -2.99 6.88
N PRO A 48 -10.57 -4.17 7.10
CA PRO A 48 -10.12 -5.08 8.15
C PRO A 48 -8.71 -5.60 7.87
N ILE A 49 -7.89 -5.80 8.91
CA ILE A 49 -6.55 -6.39 8.76
C ILE A 49 -6.61 -7.75 8.03
N ALA A 50 -7.60 -8.59 8.35
CA ALA A 50 -7.80 -9.88 7.70
C ALA A 50 -7.99 -9.79 6.18
N GLU A 51 -8.54 -8.68 5.67
CA GLU A 51 -8.70 -8.46 4.23
C GLU A 51 -7.37 -8.06 3.58
N ILE A 52 -6.54 -7.29 4.28
CA ILE A 52 -5.17 -6.96 3.84
C ILE A 52 -4.31 -8.23 3.80
N GLU A 53 -4.38 -9.06 4.84
CA GLU A 53 -3.70 -10.36 4.90
C GLU A 53 -4.19 -11.31 3.80
N GLY A 54 -5.51 -11.36 3.57
CA GLY A 54 -6.13 -12.11 2.50
C GLY A 54 -5.59 -11.72 1.13
N PHE A 55 -5.53 -10.41 0.84
CA PHE A 55 -4.92 -9.88 -0.37
C PHE A 55 -3.45 -10.28 -0.53
N ILE A 56 -2.64 -10.13 0.52
CA ILE A 56 -1.21 -10.51 0.48
C ILE A 56 -1.06 -12.01 0.20
N ASN A 57 -1.86 -12.84 0.86
CA ASN A 57 -1.85 -14.28 0.66
C ASN A 57 -2.29 -14.65 -0.77
N GLU A 58 -3.31 -14.00 -1.32
CA GLU A 58 -3.73 -14.21 -2.70
C GLU A 58 -2.57 -13.91 -3.67
N LYS A 59 -1.85 -12.79 -3.47
CA LYS A 59 -0.65 -12.47 -4.28
C LYS A 59 0.45 -13.52 -4.14
N VAL A 60 0.68 -14.05 -2.95
CA VAL A 60 1.70 -15.08 -2.72
C VAL A 60 1.32 -16.41 -3.37
N PHE A 61 0.10 -16.89 -3.15
CA PHE A 61 -0.29 -18.25 -3.54
C PHE A 61 -0.85 -18.36 -4.95
N GLN A 62 -1.55 -17.33 -5.44
CA GLN A 62 -2.13 -17.33 -6.78
C GLN A 62 -1.17 -16.69 -7.80
N ASP A 63 -0.64 -15.51 -7.49
CA ASP A 63 0.23 -14.77 -8.42
C ASP A 63 1.71 -15.19 -8.31
N ASN A 64 2.06 -16.05 -7.35
CA ASN A 64 3.42 -16.57 -7.11
C ASN A 64 4.48 -15.46 -6.99
N ILE A 65 4.14 -14.35 -6.32
CA ILE A 65 5.08 -13.24 -6.13
C ILE A 65 6.31 -13.68 -5.32
N SER A 66 7.47 -13.12 -5.65
CA SER A 66 8.68 -13.38 -4.88
C SER A 66 8.59 -12.81 -3.46
N ALA A 67 9.36 -13.39 -2.53
CA ALA A 67 9.48 -12.84 -1.17
C ALA A 67 9.96 -11.38 -1.15
N SER A 68 10.77 -10.96 -2.13
CA SER A 68 11.21 -9.57 -2.26
C SER A 68 10.05 -8.66 -2.66
N TYR A 69 9.22 -9.09 -3.61
CA TYR A 69 8.03 -8.37 -4.02
C TYR A 69 7.04 -8.25 -2.84
N GLN A 70 6.80 -9.34 -2.10
CA GLN A 70 5.92 -9.33 -0.93
C GLN A 70 6.39 -8.31 0.11
N ARG A 71 7.69 -8.27 0.43
CA ARG A 71 8.24 -7.28 1.37
C ARG A 71 8.00 -5.85 0.90
N SER A 72 8.21 -5.57 -0.38
CA SER A 72 7.97 -4.24 -0.93
C SER A 72 6.48 -3.86 -0.94
N LEU A 73 5.59 -4.81 -1.26
CA LEU A 73 4.14 -4.64 -1.20
C LEU A 73 3.67 -4.33 0.23
N VAL A 74 4.07 -5.15 1.21
CA VAL A 74 3.75 -4.95 2.63
C VAL A 74 4.29 -3.61 3.12
N GLY A 75 5.54 -3.27 2.76
CA GLY A 75 6.14 -1.98 3.11
C GLY A 75 5.36 -0.80 2.54
N ALA A 76 4.88 -0.90 1.29
CA ALA A 76 4.05 0.13 0.68
C ALA A 76 2.70 0.27 1.37
N ILE A 77 2.03 -0.84 1.70
CA ILE A 77 0.77 -0.83 2.46
C ILE A 77 0.97 -0.15 3.82
N LYS A 78 1.98 -0.56 4.60
CA LYS A 78 2.29 0.07 5.89
C LYS A 78 2.55 1.57 5.73
N LYS A 79 3.27 2.00 4.69
CA LYS A 79 3.52 3.42 4.42
C LYS A 79 2.26 4.21 4.03
N ILE A 80 1.28 3.61 3.37
CA ILE A 80 -0.01 4.27 3.13
C ILE A 80 -0.70 4.57 4.47
N TYR A 81 -0.77 3.62 5.39
CA TYR A 81 -1.40 3.85 6.69
C TYR A 81 -0.62 4.86 7.52
N GLU A 82 0.70 4.75 7.56
CA GLU A 82 1.57 5.67 8.31
C GLU A 82 1.47 7.10 7.75
N LEU A 83 1.64 7.26 6.44
CA LEU A 83 1.78 8.57 5.82
C LEU A 83 0.46 9.15 5.36
N VAL A 84 -0.60 8.40 5.09
CA VAL A 84 -1.87 8.99 4.64
C VAL A 84 -2.88 9.05 5.78
N ASN A 85 -2.90 8.02 6.61
CA ASN A 85 -3.89 7.88 7.68
C ASN A 85 -3.33 8.17 9.09
N ASN A 86 -2.02 8.44 9.19
CA ASN A 86 -1.33 8.68 10.45
C ASN A 86 -1.53 7.56 11.48
N GLN A 87 -1.51 6.31 10.99
CA GLN A 87 -1.70 5.10 11.77
C GLN A 87 -0.60 4.07 11.47
N SER A 88 -0.18 3.33 12.49
CA SER A 88 0.65 2.13 12.29
C SER A 88 -0.25 0.90 12.29
N ILE A 89 0.02 -0.04 11.39
CA ILE A 89 -0.65 -1.34 11.35
C ILE A 89 0.38 -2.46 11.42
N GLU A 90 0.03 -3.53 12.12
CA GLU A 90 0.84 -4.75 12.18
C GLU A 90 0.31 -5.74 11.13
N LEU A 91 1.23 -6.17 10.26
CA LEU A 91 1.07 -7.12 9.16
C LEU A 91 2.30 -8.03 9.13
#